data_AF-A0A2M7ZX74-F1
#
_entry.id   AF-A0A2M7ZX74-F1
#
_cell.length_a   1.000
_cell.length_b   1.000
_cell.length_c   1.000
_cell.angle_alpha   90.00
_cell.angle_beta   90.00
_cell.angle_gamma   90.00
#
_symmetry.space_group_name_H-M   'P 1'
#
loop_
_entity.id
_entity.type
_entity.pdbx_description
1 polymer ?
#
loop_
_entity_poly.entity_id
_entity_poly.type
_entity_poly.pdbx_seq_one_letter_code
_entity_poly.pdbx_strand_id
1 'polypeptide(L)'
;MCALLLAAPKKIESPKGMVLPVKTVRSAISADQVHIYHQVPAVAFTRLGDVRVELHFSTLNSEAQNAVFQKAKKLAASIGANGVIINMLLPSDMVGPVLTFMGTAIYIPSAAKRRVQS
;
A
#
# COMPACT_ATOMS: atom_id res chain seq x y z
N MET A 1 -2.86 -45.11 -4.00
CA MET A 1 -2.48 -44.27 -2.85
C MET A 1 -2.13 -42.88 -3.38
N CYS A 2 -2.86 -41.85 -2.94
CA CYS A 2 -2.95 -40.52 -3.55
C CYS A 2 -1.62 -39.74 -3.58
N ALA A 3 -1.05 -39.54 -4.77
CA ALA A 3 0.09 -38.64 -4.99
C ALA A 3 -0.33 -37.21 -5.43
N LEU A 4 -1.60 -36.81 -5.24
CA LEU A 4 -2.13 -35.52 -5.72
C LEU A 4 -2.13 -34.38 -4.69
N LEU A 5 -1.69 -34.60 -3.45
CA LEU A 5 -1.78 -33.58 -2.38
C LEU A 5 -0.59 -32.61 -2.31
N LEU A 6 0.48 -32.82 -3.09
CA LEU A 6 1.71 -32.00 -3.01
C LEU A 6 1.71 -30.76 -3.93
N ALA A 7 0.70 -30.59 -4.78
CA ALA A 7 0.64 -29.49 -5.76
C ALA A 7 -0.45 -28.45 -5.46
N ALA A 8 -0.96 -28.38 -4.21
CA ALA A 8 -1.84 -27.28 -3.84
C ALA A 8 -1.01 -25.97 -3.84
N PRO A 9 -1.30 -25.00 -4.74
CA PRO A 9 -0.60 -23.71 -4.69
C PRO A 9 -0.90 -23.10 -3.32
N LYS A 10 0.15 -22.82 -2.54
CA LYS A 10 0.04 -22.05 -1.30
C LYS A 10 -0.45 -20.66 -1.68
N LYS A 11 -1.77 -20.47 -1.74
CA LYS A 11 -2.37 -19.18 -2.08
C LYS A 11 -2.01 -18.22 -0.96
N ILE A 12 -1.27 -17.17 -1.30
CA ILE A 12 -1.19 -15.98 -0.48
C ILE A 12 -2.64 -15.47 -0.34
N GLU A 13 -3.08 -15.26 0.90
CA GLU A 13 -4.41 -14.72 1.14
C GLU A 13 -4.54 -13.34 0.49
N SER A 14 -5.74 -12.94 0.09
CA SER A 14 -5.91 -11.60 -0.47
C SER A 14 -5.75 -10.54 0.64
N PRO A 15 -4.91 -9.51 0.44
CA PRO A 15 -4.70 -8.48 1.45
C PRO A 15 -5.99 -7.70 1.71
N LYS A 16 -6.31 -7.53 2.99
CA LYS A 16 -7.43 -6.72 3.47
C LYS A 16 -6.91 -5.32 3.76
N GLY A 17 -7.78 -4.32 3.67
CA GLY A 17 -7.35 -2.97 4.00
C GLY A 17 -8.45 -1.95 3.85
N MET A 18 -8.19 -0.77 4.40
CA MET A 18 -9.10 0.35 4.44
C MET A 18 -8.35 1.66 4.20
N VAL A 19 -9.10 2.66 3.74
CA VAL A 19 -8.66 4.04 3.68
C VAL A 19 -9.49 4.86 4.67
N LEU A 20 -8.83 5.74 5.41
CA LEU A 20 -9.41 6.71 6.32
C LEU A 20 -9.22 8.10 5.70
N PRO A 21 -10.15 8.57 4.87
CA PRO A 21 -10.02 9.86 4.20
C PRO A 21 -10.14 11.03 5.18
N VAL A 22 -9.42 12.10 4.90
CA VAL A 22 -9.74 13.41 5.47
C VAL A 22 -10.94 14.03 4.74
N LYS A 23 -11.52 15.12 5.27
CA LYS A 23 -12.74 15.75 4.72
C LYS A 23 -12.67 16.05 3.21
N THR A 24 -11.48 16.27 2.66
CA THR A 24 -11.26 16.55 1.24
C THR A 24 -10.74 15.31 0.53
N VAL A 25 -11.59 14.70 -0.29
CA VAL A 25 -11.20 13.64 -1.23
C VAL A 25 -11.09 14.21 -2.64
N ARG A 26 -10.16 13.67 -3.44
CA ARG A 26 -10.03 14.00 -4.86
C ARG A 26 -10.69 12.89 -5.69
N SER A 27 -10.95 13.18 -6.97
CA SER A 27 -11.37 12.15 -7.93
C SER A 27 -10.38 11.00 -7.94
N ALA A 28 -10.90 9.77 -7.98
CA ALA A 28 -10.09 8.57 -8.02
C ALA A 28 -9.15 8.57 -9.25
N ILE A 29 -7.97 7.99 -9.09
CA ILE A 29 -6.97 7.84 -10.15
C ILE A 29 -6.61 6.38 -10.37
N SER A 30 -5.73 6.08 -11.34
CA SER A 30 -5.21 4.72 -11.50
C SER A 30 -4.22 4.38 -10.38
N ALA A 31 -4.29 3.15 -9.87
CA ALA A 31 -3.34 2.65 -8.88
C ALA A 31 -1.89 2.72 -9.39
N ASP A 32 -1.65 2.58 -10.70
CA ASP A 32 -0.31 2.63 -11.29
C ASP A 32 0.34 4.01 -11.17
N GLN A 33 -0.47 5.07 -11.01
CA GLN A 33 -0.02 6.45 -10.82
C GLN A 33 0.34 6.77 -9.36
N VAL A 34 0.17 5.81 -8.45
CA VAL A 34 0.51 5.97 -7.03
C VAL A 34 1.93 5.50 -6.76
N HIS A 35 2.75 6.38 -6.17
CA HIS A 35 4.11 6.05 -5.73
C HIS A 35 4.14 5.68 -4.25
N ILE A 36 4.91 4.66 -3.88
CA ILE A 36 5.23 4.36 -2.48
C ILE A 36 6.52 5.08 -2.11
N TYR A 37 6.49 5.86 -1.03
CA TYR A 37 7.61 6.61 -0.52
C TYR A 37 8.08 6.01 0.81
N HIS A 38 9.33 5.56 0.86
CA HIS A 38 9.97 5.06 2.09
C HIS A 38 10.40 6.18 3.04
N GLN A 39 10.47 7.42 2.53
CA GLN A 39 10.81 8.63 3.28
C GLN A 39 9.84 9.74 2.87
N VAL A 40 9.64 10.72 3.76
CA VAL A 40 8.80 11.89 3.43
C VAL A 40 9.41 12.61 2.21
N PRO A 41 8.66 12.80 1.12
CA PRO A 41 9.18 13.49 -0.05
C PRO A 41 9.46 14.97 0.29
N ALA A 42 10.56 15.52 -0.22
CA ALA A 42 10.99 16.90 0.03
C ALA A 42 10.13 17.98 -0.67
N VAL A 43 9.18 17.57 -1.50
CA VAL A 43 8.28 18.48 -2.23
C VAL A 43 7.01 18.73 -1.43
N ALA A 44 6.38 19.89 -1.64
CA ALA A 44 5.09 20.18 -1.02
C ALA A 44 4.02 19.17 -1.42
N PHE A 45 3.26 18.68 -0.44
CA PHE A 45 2.17 17.74 -0.64
C PHE A 45 0.97 18.06 0.26
N THR A 46 -0.19 17.54 -0.11
CA THR A 46 -1.41 17.59 0.69
C THR A 46 -1.73 16.19 1.22
N ARG A 47 -1.95 16.06 2.53
CA ARG A 47 -2.45 14.81 3.11
C ARG A 47 -3.92 14.61 2.72
N LEU A 48 -4.24 13.43 2.21
CA LEU A 48 -5.60 13.04 1.80
C LEU A 48 -6.23 11.97 2.70
N GLY A 49 -5.42 11.28 3.50
CA GLY A 49 -5.92 10.27 4.44
C GLY A 49 -4.84 9.32 4.90
N ASP A 50 -5.26 8.27 5.59
CA ASP A 50 -4.41 7.16 6.00
C ASP A 50 -4.86 5.87 5.33
N VAL A 51 -3.90 5.00 5.05
CA VAL A 51 -4.13 3.69 4.45
C VAL A 51 -3.61 2.62 5.40
N ARG A 52 -4.45 1.62 5.67
CA ARG A 52 -4.09 0.44 6.45
C ARG A 52 -4.33 -0.81 5.63
N VAL A 53 -3.34 -1.69 5.60
CA VAL A 53 -3.42 -2.96 4.88
C VAL A 53 -2.82 -4.05 5.75
N GLU A 54 -3.48 -5.19 5.78
CA GLU A 54 -3.03 -6.38 6.47
C GLU A 54 -3.07 -7.57 5.52
N LEU A 55 -2.04 -8.40 5.63
CA LEU A 55 -1.92 -9.63 4.85
C LEU A 55 -1.50 -10.76 5.77
N HIS A 56 -2.32 -11.80 5.86
CA HIS A 56 -1.89 -13.07 6.43
C HIS A 56 -0.93 -13.76 5.45
N PHE A 57 0.21 -14.23 5.94
CA PHE A 57 1.24 -14.85 5.11
C PHE A 57 1.71 -16.18 5.69
N SER A 58 1.98 -17.17 4.84
CA SER A 58 2.68 -18.39 5.26
C SER A 58 4.20 -18.23 5.24
N THR A 59 4.70 -17.29 4.44
CA THR A 59 6.13 -16.98 4.30
C THR A 59 6.28 -15.52 3.94
N LEU A 60 7.13 -14.79 4.67
CA LEU A 60 7.41 -13.39 4.38
C LEU A 60 8.40 -13.29 3.21
N ASN A 61 7.92 -12.89 2.04
CA ASN A 61 8.71 -12.74 0.83
C ASN A 61 8.33 -11.45 0.07
N SER A 62 8.99 -11.20 -1.07
CA SER A 62 8.72 -10.02 -1.92
C SER A 62 7.30 -10.04 -2.50
N GLU A 63 6.71 -11.21 -2.72
CA GLU A 63 5.34 -11.35 -3.23
C GLU A 63 4.32 -10.84 -2.20
N ALA A 64 4.48 -11.22 -0.92
CA ALA A 64 3.64 -10.73 0.18
C ALA A 64 3.75 -9.21 0.34
N GLN A 65 4.96 -8.65 0.30
CA GLN A 65 5.16 -7.21 0.35
C GLN A 65 4.52 -6.49 -0.84
N ASN A 66 4.71 -7.03 -2.05
CA ASN A 66 4.12 -6.47 -3.26
C ASN A 66 2.59 -6.51 -3.22
N ALA A 67 1.98 -7.59 -2.72
CA ALA A 67 0.53 -7.69 -2.56
C ALA A 67 0.00 -6.58 -1.62
N VAL A 68 0.67 -6.35 -0.50
CA VAL A 68 0.34 -5.27 0.44
C VAL A 68 0.47 -3.90 -0.21
N PHE A 69 1.58 -3.63 -0.91
CA PHE A 69 1.78 -2.35 -1.60
C PHE A 69 0.76 -2.12 -2.72
N GLN A 70 0.43 -3.14 -3.50
CA GLN A 70 -0.58 -3.02 -4.55
C GLN A 70 -1.97 -2.72 -3.96
N LYS A 71 -2.33 -3.34 -2.84
CA LYS A 71 -3.57 -3.02 -2.13
C LYS A 71 -3.56 -1.60 -1.59
N ALA A 72 -2.44 -1.17 -0.99
CA ALA A 72 -2.28 0.20 -0.48
C ALA A 72 -2.41 1.24 -1.61
N LYS A 73 -1.78 0.99 -2.76
CA LYS A 73 -1.89 1.84 -3.95
C LYS A 73 -3.34 1.95 -4.44
N LYS A 74 -4.08 0.83 -4.52
CA LYS A 74 -5.50 0.84 -4.91
C LYS A 74 -6.37 1.65 -3.93
N LEU A 75 -6.15 1.50 -2.63
CA LEU A 75 -6.88 2.25 -1.60
C LEU A 75 -6.56 3.75 -1.67
N ALA A 76 -5.29 4.12 -1.79
CA ALA A 76 -4.89 5.52 -1.92
C ALA A 76 -5.42 6.15 -3.22
N ALA A 77 -5.37 5.41 -4.33
CA ALA A 77 -5.89 5.86 -5.62
C ALA A 77 -7.39 6.14 -5.58
N SER A 78 -8.16 5.39 -4.76
CA SER A 78 -9.60 5.60 -4.61
C SER A 78 -9.98 6.97 -4.03
N ILE A 79 -9.06 7.63 -3.32
CA ILE A 79 -9.24 8.99 -2.78
C ILE A 79 -8.43 10.05 -3.56
N GLY A 80 -7.89 9.65 -4.72
CA GLY A 80 -7.12 10.51 -5.63
C GLY A 80 -5.72 10.88 -5.14
N ALA A 81 -5.16 10.11 -4.21
CA ALA A 81 -3.77 10.23 -3.80
C ALA A 81 -2.84 9.65 -4.88
N ASN A 82 -1.75 10.36 -5.18
CA ASN A 82 -0.70 9.91 -6.11
C ASN A 82 0.59 9.48 -5.39
N GLY A 83 0.56 9.48 -4.05
CA GLY A 83 1.65 9.00 -3.21
C GLY A 83 1.12 8.35 -1.93
N VAL A 84 1.88 7.40 -1.40
CA VAL A 84 1.71 6.88 -0.04
C VAL A 84 3.06 6.90 0.65
N ILE A 85 3.16 7.60 1.78
CA ILE A 85 4.34 7.56 2.65
C ILE A 85 4.19 6.38 3.59
N ILE A 86 5.20 5.52 3.68
CA ILE A 86 5.20 4.41 4.64
C ILE A 86 5.43 4.99 6.04
N ASN A 87 4.47 4.79 6.94
CA ASN A 87 4.64 5.10 8.36
C ASN A 87 5.13 3.86 9.11
N MET A 88 4.64 2.68 8.73
CA MET A 88 4.97 1.40 9.36
C MET A 88 4.77 0.25 8.37
N LEU A 89 5.71 -0.69 8.36
CA LEU A 89 5.58 -1.97 7.69
C LEU A 89 6.21 -3.03 8.60
N LEU A 90 5.40 -3.80 9.31
CA LEU A 90 5.86 -4.72 10.33
C LEU A 90 5.20 -6.10 10.16
N PRO A 91 5.99 -7.18 10.15
CA PRO A 91 5.45 -8.50 10.39
C PRO A 91 5.12 -8.67 11.89
N SER A 92 4.04 -9.39 12.18
CA SER A 92 3.62 -9.80 13.51
C SER A 92 3.16 -11.25 13.47
N ASP A 93 3.31 -11.98 14.58
CA ASP A 93 2.86 -13.35 14.76
C ASP A 93 1.84 -13.51 15.90
N MET A 94 1.44 -12.40 16.55
CA MET A 94 0.59 -12.43 17.76
C MET A 94 -0.79 -13.06 17.56
N VAL A 95 -1.36 -12.91 16.36
CA VAL A 95 -2.68 -13.47 15.99
C VAL A 95 -2.54 -14.37 14.75
N GLY A 96 -1.35 -14.97 14.60
CA GLY A 96 -0.87 -15.58 13.36
C GLY A 96 0.03 -14.64 12.55
N PRO A 97 0.77 -15.17 11.55
CA PRO A 97 1.70 -14.40 10.72
C PRO A 97 0.95 -13.39 9.84
N VAL A 98 1.04 -12.11 10.21
CA VAL A 98 0.39 -10.97 9.54
C VAL A 98 1.42 -9.89 9.22
N LEU A 99 1.42 -9.41 7.97
CA LEU A 99 2.18 -8.25 7.54
C LEU A 99 1.25 -7.03 7.59
N THR A 100 1.56 -6.11 8.50
CA THR A 100 0.80 -4.86 8.69
C THR A 100 1.49 -3.71 7.99
N PHE A 101 0.74 -2.97 7.18
CA PHE A 101 1.15 -1.74 6.53
C PHE A 101 0.28 -0.58 7.01
N MET A 102 0.94 0.50 7.41
CA MET A 102 0.30 1.78 7.68
C MET A 102 1.02 2.86 6.89
N GLY A 103 0.27 3.65 6.13
CA GLY A 103 0.81 4.74 5.35
C GLY A 103 -0.08 5.96 5.29
N THR A 104 0.53 7.09 4.97
CA THR A 104 -0.16 8.37 4.76
C THR A 104 -0.39 8.57 3.27
N ALA A 105 -1.64 8.66 2.83
CA ALA A 105 -1.99 8.96 1.45
C ALA A 105 -1.84 10.47 1.18
N ILE A 106 -1.09 10.81 0.15
CA ILE A 106 -0.74 12.20 -0.18
C ILE A 106 -1.02 12.53 -1.65
N TYR A 107 -1.22 13.80 -1.92
CA TYR A 107 -1.23 14.36 -3.27
C TYR A 107 -0.09 15.36 -3.44
N ILE A 108 0.74 15.12 -4.46
CA ILE A 108 1.80 16.02 -4.90
C ILE A 108 1.34 16.71 -6.19
N PRO A 109 1.21 18.05 -6.23
CA PRO A 109 0.87 18.78 -7.45
C PRO A 109 1.93 18.61 -8.54
N SER A 110 1.52 18.46 -9.80
CA SER A 110 2.43 18.25 -10.94
C SER A 110 3.47 19.36 -11.12
N ALA A 111 3.15 20.60 -10.73
CA ALA A 111 4.10 21.72 -10.75
C ALA A 111 5.28 21.53 -9.78
N ALA A 112 5.05 20.87 -8.64
CA ALA A 112 6.09 20.60 -7.65
C ALA A 112 7.08 19.52 -8.11
N LYS A 113 6.67 18.61 -9.02
CA LYS A 113 7.56 17.59 -9.59
C LYS A 113 8.63 18.18 -10.53
N ARG A 114 8.36 19.30 -11.23
CA ARG A 114 9.29 19.89 -12.20
C ARG A 114 10.47 20.62 -11.57
N ARG A 115 10.32 21.15 -10.35
CA ARG A 115 11.34 21.98 -9.69
C ARG A 115 12.56 21.21 -9.17
N VAL A 116 12.51 19.87 -9.22
CA VAL A 116 13.61 18.98 -8.80
C VAL A 116 14.45 18.53 -10.01
N GLN A 117 13.96 18.73 -11.23
CA GLN A 117 14.64 18.34 -12.48
C GLN A 117 15.28 19.52 -13.22
N SER A 118 15.30 20.72 -12.62
CA SER A 118 15.87 21.96 -13.15
C SER A 118 17.02 22.45 -12.30
#